data_AF-T2JHI5-F1
#
_entry.id   AF-T2JHI5-F1
#
_cell.length_a   1.000
_cell.length_b   1.000
_cell.length_c   1.000
_cell.angle_alpha   90.00
_cell.angle_beta   90.00
_cell.angle_gamma   90.00
#
_symmetry.space_group_name_H-M   'P 1'
#
loop_
_entity.id
_entity.type
_entity.pdbx_description
1 polymer ?
#
loop_
_entity_poly.entity_id
_entity_poly.type
_entity_poly.pdbx_seq_one_letter_code
_entity_poly.pdbx_strand_id
1 'polypeptide(L)'
;MGLWLFCFQKKQQLGSIAMGLGLSWFIISTRLIIPIFSDNSANISRHLERFNYLGNSFAEIAQNLIFKPWLLLQGLFNLPNLEYLLLLLIPVIWGLSWQYIAPLISAVPTLAMNLLSQNILQKDLLHQYSLPIIPFLMVVLIMTVSAKKSWFRQNKYIITWSLICFLALAKYGYFPSRYLESVDTWKATKEAISKISTQGNVLTSTYIAPHLSQRAIIKLAENGSESWDFNQFNYILLNQRHLGRESSPELIETIKEKVGQNHNFNLKYKKDDIYLFTQKTKQ
;
A
#
# COMPACT_ATOMS: atom_id res chain seq x y z
N MET A 1 4.50 10.01 -18.70
CA MET A 1 4.80 11.46 -18.82
C MET A 1 5.65 11.78 -20.04
N GLY A 2 6.86 11.21 -20.18
CA GLY A 2 7.76 11.55 -21.28
C GLY A 2 7.15 11.37 -22.69
N LEU A 3 6.47 10.26 -22.95
CA LEU A 3 5.75 10.03 -24.22
C LEU A 3 4.69 11.09 -24.52
N TRP A 4 3.93 11.51 -23.50
CA TRP A 4 2.93 12.57 -23.65
C TRP A 4 3.59 13.90 -24.04
N LEU A 5 4.67 14.28 -23.36
CA LEU A 5 5.40 15.52 -23.65
C LEU A 5 6.04 15.50 -25.06
N PHE A 6 6.60 14.35 -25.44
CA PHE A 6 7.30 14.17 -26.70
C PHE A 6 6.33 14.21 -27.89
N CYS A 7 5.29 13.38 -27.88
CA CYS A 7 4.40 13.20 -29.02
C CYS A 7 3.26 14.22 -29.10
N PHE A 8 2.71 14.67 -27.97
CA PHE A 8 1.46 15.45 -27.94
C PHE A 8 1.69 16.93 -27.62
N GLN A 9 2.67 17.24 -26.76
CA GLN A 9 3.03 18.62 -26.42
C GLN A 9 4.17 19.17 -27.30
N LYS A 10 4.76 18.35 -28.18
CA LYS A 10 5.92 18.68 -29.03
C LYS A 10 7.13 19.21 -28.23
N LYS A 11 7.20 18.91 -26.93
CA LYS A 11 8.32 19.29 -26.05
C LYS A 11 9.35 18.16 -26.03
N GLN A 12 9.94 17.90 -27.19
CA GLN A 12 10.78 16.71 -27.42
C GLN A 12 11.95 16.61 -26.45
N GLN A 13 12.65 17.72 -26.17
CA GLN A 13 13.77 17.74 -25.22
C GLN A 13 13.34 17.29 -23.82
N LEU A 14 12.28 17.89 -23.27
CA LEU A 14 11.75 17.53 -21.95
C LEU A 14 11.19 16.09 -21.93
N GLY A 15 10.53 15.68 -23.02
CA GLY A 15 10.04 14.32 -23.20
C GLY A 15 11.18 13.30 -23.14
N SER A 16 12.25 13.53 -23.89
CA SER A 16 13.45 12.67 -23.92
C SER A 16 14.14 12.62 -22.56
N ILE A 17 14.31 13.75 -21.88
CA ILE A 17 14.88 13.79 -20.53
C ILE A 17 14.02 12.96 -19.56
N ALA A 18 12.70 13.15 -19.58
CA ALA A 18 11.80 12.41 -18.69
C ALA A 18 11.80 10.89 -18.97
N MET A 19 11.88 10.48 -20.24
CA MET A 19 12.01 9.07 -20.60
C MET A 19 13.35 8.49 -20.16
N GLY A 20 14.45 9.22 -20.40
CA GLY A 20 15.80 8.83 -19.99
C GLY A 20 15.90 8.63 -18.48
N LEU A 21 15.50 9.64 -17.69
CA LEU A 21 15.51 9.56 -16.23
C LEU A 21 14.61 8.43 -15.70
N GLY A 22 13.42 8.26 -16.28
CA GLY A 22 12.51 7.18 -15.89
C GLY A 22 13.07 5.79 -16.17
N LEU A 23 13.69 5.59 -17.34
CA LEU A 23 14.31 4.32 -17.71
C LEU A 23 15.55 4.03 -16.85
N SER A 24 16.42 5.04 -16.65
CA SER A 24 17.57 4.92 -15.75
C SER A 24 17.15 4.56 -14.33
N TRP A 25 16.13 5.24 -13.79
CA TRP A 25 15.62 4.94 -12.45
C TRP A 25 15.02 3.54 -12.35
N PHE A 26 14.27 3.10 -13.36
CA PHE A 26 13.73 1.74 -13.42
C PHE A 26 14.85 0.68 -13.40
N ILE A 27 15.89 0.86 -14.21
CA ILE A 27 17.04 -0.06 -14.26
C ILE A 27 17.78 -0.08 -12.93
N ILE A 28 18.11 1.10 -12.38
CA ILE A 28 18.80 1.22 -11.08
C ILE A 28 17.97 0.53 -9.98
N SER A 29 16.68 0.81 -9.92
CA SER A 29 15.82 0.23 -8.88
C SER A 29 15.73 -1.30 -9.00
N THR A 30 15.50 -1.83 -10.20
CA THR A 30 15.25 -3.26 -10.40
C THR A 30 16.51 -4.12 -10.44
N ARG A 31 17.64 -3.59 -10.94
CA ARG A 31 18.89 -4.35 -11.12
C ARG A 31 19.92 -4.10 -10.04
N LEU A 32 19.85 -2.97 -9.33
CA LEU A 32 20.82 -2.62 -8.29
C LEU A 32 20.15 -2.61 -6.90
N ILE A 33 19.16 -1.75 -6.68
CA ILE A 33 18.60 -1.50 -5.34
C ILE A 33 17.87 -2.74 -4.82
N ILE A 34 16.88 -3.26 -5.54
CA ILE A 34 16.08 -4.40 -5.09
C ILE A 34 16.96 -5.62 -4.74
N PRO A 35 17.93 -6.04 -5.57
CA PRO A 35 18.79 -7.18 -5.25
C PRO A 35 19.73 -6.98 -4.05
N ILE A 36 20.13 -5.74 -3.75
CA ILE A 36 20.97 -5.45 -2.57
C ILE A 36 20.19 -5.65 -1.26
N PHE A 37 18.90 -5.32 -1.26
CA PHE A 37 18.07 -5.29 -0.04
C PHE A 37 17.04 -6.42 0.05
N SER A 38 16.90 -7.23 -0.98
CA SER A 38 15.97 -8.36 -0.99
C SER A 38 16.77 -9.66 -1.04
N ASP A 39 16.43 -10.61 -0.17
CA ASP A 39 16.67 -12.02 -0.45
C ASP A 39 15.82 -12.37 -1.69
N ASN A 40 16.43 -12.23 -2.88
CA ASN A 40 15.84 -12.02 -4.22
C ASN A 40 14.54 -12.79 -4.57
N SER A 41 14.23 -13.89 -3.89
CA SER A 41 13.09 -14.76 -4.19
C SER A 41 11.73 -14.22 -3.74
N ALA A 42 11.62 -13.69 -2.52
CA ALA A 42 10.32 -13.42 -1.90
C ALA A 42 9.59 -12.19 -2.45
N ASN A 43 10.32 -11.19 -2.95
CA ASN A 43 9.71 -9.98 -3.51
C ASN A 43 9.25 -10.19 -4.96
N ILE A 44 10.04 -10.90 -5.77
CA ILE A 44 9.71 -11.15 -7.18
C ILE A 44 8.51 -12.08 -7.31
N SER A 45 8.44 -13.14 -6.50
CA SER A 45 7.32 -14.09 -6.50
C SER A 45 5.99 -13.40 -6.20
N ARG A 46 5.94 -12.54 -5.16
CA ARG A 46 4.75 -11.76 -4.79
C ARG A 46 4.26 -10.83 -5.90
N HIS A 47 5.15 -10.34 -6.76
CA HIS A 47 4.76 -9.52 -7.90
C HIS A 47 4.31 -10.36 -9.10
N LEU A 48 4.94 -11.51 -9.35
CA LEU A 48 4.53 -12.43 -10.42
C LEU A 48 3.18 -13.09 -10.14
N GLU A 49 2.89 -13.45 -8.89
CA GLU A 49 1.63 -14.07 -8.48
C GLU A 49 0.42 -13.22 -8.91
N ARG A 50 0.56 -11.89 -8.86
CA ARG A 50 -0.48 -10.93 -9.29
C ARG A 50 -0.84 -11.03 -10.78
N PHE A 51 0.02 -11.65 -11.60
CA PHE A 51 -0.09 -11.73 -13.06
C PHE A 51 0.13 -13.16 -13.57
N ASN A 52 0.00 -14.18 -12.71
CA ASN A 52 0.37 -15.56 -13.04
C ASN A 52 -0.36 -16.13 -14.28
N TYR A 53 -1.59 -15.68 -14.56
CA TYR A 53 -2.36 -16.05 -15.76
C TYR A 53 -1.77 -15.51 -17.07
N LEU A 54 -0.91 -14.48 -16.99
CA LEU A 54 -0.17 -13.93 -18.13
C LEU A 54 1.19 -14.63 -18.32
N GLY A 55 1.67 -15.42 -17.35
CA GLY A 55 2.93 -16.14 -17.44
C GLY A 55 3.63 -16.29 -16.09
N ASN A 56 4.63 -17.17 -16.04
CA ASN A 56 5.38 -17.51 -14.83
C ASN A 56 6.67 -16.70 -14.67
N SER A 57 7.00 -15.83 -15.63
CA SER A 57 8.15 -14.93 -15.58
C SER A 57 7.85 -13.60 -16.28
N PHE A 58 8.60 -12.54 -15.97
CA PHE A 58 8.42 -11.25 -16.64
C PHE A 58 8.62 -11.31 -18.15
N ALA A 59 9.54 -12.16 -18.63
CA ALA A 59 9.78 -12.35 -20.05
C ALA A 59 8.58 -13.05 -20.72
N GLU A 60 8.05 -14.09 -20.09
CA GLU A 60 6.86 -14.80 -20.58
C GLU A 60 5.63 -13.89 -20.59
N ILE A 61 5.44 -13.07 -19.55
CA ILE A 61 4.37 -12.06 -19.51
C ILE A 61 4.51 -11.11 -20.69
N ALA A 62 5.70 -10.56 -20.94
CA ALA A 62 5.93 -9.65 -22.07
C ALA A 62 5.66 -10.32 -23.43
N GLN A 63 6.04 -11.59 -23.59
CA GLN A 63 5.74 -12.37 -24.80
C GLN A 63 4.23 -12.60 -24.95
N ASN A 64 3.54 -13.04 -23.90
CA ASN A 64 2.11 -13.32 -23.94
C ASN A 64 1.27 -12.06 -24.16
N LEU A 65 1.72 -10.87 -23.72
CA LEU A 65 1.06 -9.61 -24.06
C LEU A 65 1.03 -9.34 -25.59
N ILE A 66 2.01 -9.84 -26.33
CA ILE A 66 2.13 -9.66 -27.79
C ILE A 66 1.48 -10.84 -28.53
N PHE A 67 1.83 -12.07 -28.14
CA PHE A 67 1.45 -13.29 -28.85
C PHE A 67 0.11 -13.87 -28.39
N LYS A 68 -0.39 -13.47 -27.21
CA LYS A 68 -1.65 -13.96 -26.63
C LYS A 68 -2.60 -12.83 -26.21
N PRO A 69 -3.04 -11.96 -27.15
CA PRO A 69 -3.86 -10.80 -26.83
C PRO A 69 -5.22 -11.15 -26.19
N TRP A 70 -5.75 -12.35 -26.40
CA TRP A 70 -6.97 -12.81 -25.73
C TRP A 70 -6.83 -12.89 -24.21
N LEU A 71 -5.63 -13.22 -23.68
CA LEU A 71 -5.37 -13.20 -22.23
C LEU A 71 -5.48 -11.78 -21.68
N LEU A 72 -5.01 -10.80 -22.46
CA LEU A 72 -5.10 -9.38 -22.12
C LEU A 72 -6.58 -8.94 -22.06
N LEU A 73 -7.38 -9.30 -23.07
CA LEU A 73 -8.81 -9.00 -23.10
C LEU A 73 -9.56 -9.63 -21.91
N GLN A 74 -9.29 -10.90 -21.59
CA GLN A 74 -9.85 -11.56 -20.41
C GLN A 74 -9.48 -10.85 -19.10
N GLY A 75 -8.22 -10.40 -19.00
CA GLY A 75 -7.73 -9.62 -17.86
C GLY A 75 -8.39 -8.24 -17.72
N LEU A 76 -8.76 -7.60 -18.83
CA LEU A 76 -9.34 -6.25 -18.84
C LEU A 76 -10.86 -6.25 -18.63
N PHE A 77 -11.59 -7.11 -19.32
CA PHE A 77 -13.05 -7.07 -19.35
C PHE A 77 -13.65 -7.99 -18.29
N ASN A 78 -13.74 -7.47 -17.06
CA ASN A 78 -14.41 -8.12 -15.94
C ASN A 78 -15.11 -7.09 -15.05
N LEU A 79 -16.05 -7.57 -14.23
CA LEU A 79 -16.86 -6.72 -13.37
C LEU A 79 -16.02 -5.92 -12.35
N PRO A 80 -15.00 -6.49 -11.66
CA PRO A 80 -14.15 -5.72 -10.77
C PRO A 80 -13.43 -4.55 -11.45
N ASN A 81 -12.95 -4.75 -12.68
CA ASN A 81 -12.31 -3.69 -13.45
C ASN A 81 -13.30 -2.59 -13.85
N LEU A 82 -14.53 -2.95 -14.21
CA LEU A 82 -15.58 -1.99 -14.53
C LEU A 82 -15.93 -1.16 -13.29
N GLU A 83 -16.15 -1.80 -12.14
CA GLU A 83 -16.41 -1.11 -10.86
C GLU A 83 -15.27 -0.15 -10.52
N TYR A 84 -14.02 -0.63 -10.59
CA TYR A 84 -12.83 0.19 -10.36
C TYR A 84 -12.79 1.43 -11.27
N LEU A 85 -12.99 1.27 -12.57
CA LEU A 85 -12.99 2.37 -13.54
C LEU A 85 -14.13 3.36 -13.27
N LEU A 86 -15.33 2.86 -12.94
CA LEU A 86 -16.45 3.72 -12.58
C LEU A 86 -16.14 4.54 -11.33
N LEU A 87 -15.67 3.91 -10.26
CA LEU A 87 -15.30 4.61 -9.03
C LEU A 87 -14.20 5.65 -9.28
N LEU A 88 -13.19 5.31 -10.08
CA LEU A 88 -12.08 6.20 -10.41
C LEU A 88 -12.53 7.43 -11.24
N LEU A 89 -13.45 7.23 -12.20
CA LEU A 89 -13.82 8.26 -13.17
C LEU A 89 -15.07 9.05 -12.80
N ILE A 90 -16.03 8.49 -12.05
CA ILE A 90 -17.28 9.15 -11.64
C ILE A 90 -17.06 10.57 -11.07
N PRO A 91 -16.10 10.81 -10.17
CA PRO A 91 -15.88 12.15 -9.62
C PRO A 91 -15.51 13.21 -10.66
N VAL A 92 -14.92 12.78 -11.77
CA VAL A 92 -14.29 13.64 -12.78
C VAL A 92 -14.91 13.51 -14.17
N ILE A 93 -15.88 12.62 -14.36
CA ILE A 93 -16.44 12.23 -15.67
C ILE A 93 -17.01 13.43 -16.44
N TRP A 94 -17.60 14.39 -15.73
CA TRP A 94 -18.18 15.62 -16.28
C TRP A 94 -17.17 16.53 -17.00
N GLY A 95 -15.88 16.39 -16.69
CA GLY A 95 -14.80 17.19 -17.26
C GLY A 95 -13.88 16.41 -18.18
N LEU A 96 -14.19 15.13 -18.47
CA LEU A 96 -13.44 14.35 -19.44
C LEU A 96 -13.90 14.72 -20.86
N SER A 97 -12.94 15.05 -21.72
CA SER A 97 -13.20 15.35 -23.12
C SER A 97 -12.14 14.67 -24.00
N TRP A 98 -12.60 14.04 -25.08
CA TRP A 98 -11.73 13.32 -26.03
C TRP A 98 -10.62 14.23 -26.59
N GLN A 99 -10.91 15.51 -26.78
CA GLN A 99 -9.96 16.50 -27.31
C GLN A 99 -8.77 16.76 -26.37
N TYR A 100 -8.94 16.52 -25.07
CA TYR A 100 -7.96 16.86 -24.02
C TYR A 100 -7.46 15.65 -23.24
N ILE A 101 -7.73 14.43 -23.70
CA ILE A 101 -7.43 13.19 -22.96
C ILE A 101 -5.95 12.77 -23.04
N ALA A 102 -5.17 13.38 -23.94
CA ALA A 102 -3.76 13.04 -24.18
C ALA A 102 -2.86 12.94 -22.91
N PRO A 103 -3.03 13.76 -21.85
CA PRO A 103 -2.27 13.59 -20.61
C PRO A 103 -2.40 12.21 -19.97
N LEU A 104 -3.53 11.51 -20.14
CA LEU A 104 -3.78 10.18 -19.58
C LEU A 104 -2.84 9.09 -20.12
N ILE A 105 -2.16 9.33 -21.24
CA ILE A 105 -1.09 8.44 -21.72
C ILE A 105 -0.04 8.21 -20.62
N SER A 106 0.18 9.21 -19.78
CA SER A 106 1.10 9.10 -18.65
C SER A 106 0.60 8.19 -17.53
N ALA A 107 -0.71 8.00 -17.42
CA ALA A 107 -1.34 7.14 -16.42
C ALA A 107 -1.53 5.70 -16.92
N VAL A 108 -1.38 5.44 -18.22
CA VAL A 108 -1.57 4.11 -18.84
C VAL A 108 -0.78 3.01 -18.14
N PRO A 109 0.52 3.16 -17.79
CA PRO A 109 1.26 2.07 -17.15
C PRO A 109 0.65 1.66 -15.80
N THR A 110 0.30 2.62 -14.96
CA THR A 110 -0.34 2.37 -13.66
C THR A 110 -1.74 1.79 -13.83
N LEU A 111 -2.53 2.34 -14.76
CA LEU A 111 -3.87 1.85 -15.02
C LEU A 111 -3.85 0.40 -15.54
N ALA A 112 -2.94 0.08 -16.47
CA ALA A 112 -2.77 -1.26 -16.99
C ALA A 112 -2.32 -2.24 -15.90
N MET A 113 -1.37 -1.85 -15.05
CA MET A 113 -0.91 -2.67 -13.93
C MET A 113 -2.06 -3.02 -12.97
N ASN A 114 -2.90 -2.03 -12.64
CA ASN A 114 -4.03 -2.24 -11.75
C ASN A 114 -5.12 -3.13 -12.37
N LEU A 115 -5.48 -2.88 -13.64
CA LEU A 115 -6.53 -3.63 -14.34
C LEU A 115 -6.14 -5.09 -14.60
N LEU A 116 -4.88 -5.33 -14.99
CA LEU A 116 -4.36 -6.67 -15.28
C LEU A 116 -3.99 -7.46 -14.02
N SER A 117 -3.97 -6.83 -12.84
CA SER A 117 -3.66 -7.56 -11.61
C SER A 117 -4.82 -8.45 -11.18
N GLN A 118 -4.52 -9.64 -10.67
CA GLN A 118 -5.50 -10.48 -9.95
C GLN A 118 -5.73 -9.99 -8.51
N ASN A 119 -4.87 -9.11 -7.98
CA ASN A 119 -5.00 -8.63 -6.62
C ASN A 119 -6.05 -7.51 -6.55
N ILE A 120 -7.15 -7.78 -5.85
CA ILE A 120 -8.28 -6.86 -5.68
C ILE A 120 -7.89 -5.53 -5.02
N LEU A 121 -6.84 -5.51 -4.20
CA LEU A 121 -6.37 -4.29 -3.53
C LEU A 121 -5.86 -3.24 -4.54
N GLN A 122 -5.46 -3.65 -5.76
CA GLN A 122 -5.08 -2.73 -6.83
C GLN A 122 -6.27 -2.14 -7.58
N LYS A 123 -7.49 -2.64 -7.32
CA LYS A 123 -8.73 -2.28 -8.01
C LYS A 123 -9.72 -1.56 -7.09
N ASP A 124 -9.29 -1.17 -5.89
CA ASP A 124 -10.06 -0.30 -5.03
C ASP A 124 -9.41 1.09 -4.93
N LEU A 125 -10.19 2.06 -4.45
CA LEU A 125 -9.72 3.42 -4.19
C LEU A 125 -9.23 3.64 -2.74
N LEU A 126 -9.15 2.57 -1.95
CA LEU A 126 -8.66 2.64 -0.57
C LEU A 126 -7.15 2.58 -0.51
N HIS A 127 -6.55 1.79 -1.39
CA HIS A 127 -5.11 1.62 -1.46
C HIS A 127 -4.48 2.61 -2.45
N GLN A 128 -3.19 2.84 -2.26
CA GLN A 128 -2.40 3.85 -2.96
C GLN A 128 -2.19 3.61 -4.47
N TYR A 129 -2.66 2.48 -5.01
CA TYR A 129 -2.30 2.02 -6.35
C TYR A 129 -2.81 2.94 -7.46
N SER A 130 -3.89 3.69 -7.25
CA SER A 130 -4.43 4.62 -8.24
C SER A 130 -3.87 6.04 -8.14
N LEU A 131 -3.13 6.37 -7.06
CA LEU A 131 -2.62 7.73 -6.84
C LEU A 131 -1.81 8.29 -8.02
N PRO A 132 -0.95 7.52 -8.72
CA PRO A 132 -0.20 8.05 -9.87
C PRO A 132 -1.07 8.49 -11.06
N ILE A 133 -2.34 8.06 -11.12
CA ILE A 133 -3.29 8.40 -12.19
C ILE A 133 -3.87 9.81 -11.98
N ILE A 134 -4.10 10.19 -10.72
CA ILE A 134 -4.85 11.38 -10.32
C ILE A 134 -4.27 12.68 -10.90
N PRO A 135 -2.95 12.96 -10.85
CA PRO A 135 -2.41 14.20 -11.40
C PRO A 135 -2.74 14.39 -12.89
N PHE A 136 -2.73 13.30 -13.66
CA PHE A 136 -3.02 13.37 -15.10
C PHE A 136 -4.51 13.54 -15.38
N LEU A 137 -5.39 12.94 -14.56
CA LEU A 137 -6.82 13.27 -14.59
C LEU A 137 -7.06 14.75 -14.31
N MET A 138 -6.38 15.33 -13.32
CA MET A 138 -6.49 16.76 -13.02
C MET A 138 -6.01 17.65 -14.18
N VAL A 139 -4.92 17.28 -14.87
CA VAL A 139 -4.48 18.01 -16.06
C VAL A 139 -5.55 17.98 -17.16
N VAL A 140 -6.19 16.83 -17.42
CA VAL A 140 -7.30 16.73 -18.39
C VAL A 140 -8.46 17.66 -18.01
N LEU A 141 -8.84 17.68 -16.73
CA LEU A 141 -9.90 18.55 -16.23
C LEU A 141 -9.57 20.03 -16.42
N ILE A 142 -8.36 20.45 -16.03
CA ILE A 142 -7.91 21.84 -16.16
C ILE A 142 -7.97 22.27 -17.62
N MET A 143 -7.44 21.46 -18.54
CA MET A 143 -7.46 21.74 -19.98
C MET A 143 -8.90 21.84 -20.50
N THR A 144 -9.77 20.90 -20.11
CA THR A 144 -11.15 20.84 -20.60
C THR A 144 -12.00 22.00 -20.09
N VAL A 145 -11.85 22.37 -18.80
CA VAL A 145 -12.53 23.51 -18.19
C VAL A 145 -12.04 24.83 -18.78
N SER A 146 -10.71 24.99 -18.93
CA SER A 146 -10.12 26.17 -19.57
C SER A 146 -10.63 26.38 -21.00
N ALA A 147 -10.87 25.28 -21.73
CA ALA A 147 -11.41 25.32 -23.09
C ALA A 147 -12.95 25.46 -23.14
N LYS A 148 -13.64 25.50 -21.99
CA LYS A 148 -15.11 25.51 -21.89
C LYS A 148 -15.77 24.33 -22.62
N LYS A 149 -15.10 23.17 -22.64
CA LYS A 149 -15.56 21.94 -23.30
C LYS A 149 -16.06 20.86 -22.31
N SER A 150 -16.17 21.18 -21.03
CA SER A 150 -16.77 20.29 -20.02
C SER A 150 -18.30 20.22 -20.16
N TRP A 151 -18.89 19.12 -19.67
CA TRP A 151 -20.35 18.98 -19.54
C TRP A 151 -20.89 19.96 -18.49
N PHE A 152 -20.22 20.05 -17.33
CA PHE A 152 -20.51 21.07 -16.33
C PHE A 152 -19.68 22.33 -16.60
N ARG A 153 -20.33 23.38 -17.06
CA ARG A 153 -19.69 24.68 -17.36
C ARG A 153 -19.75 25.69 -16.20
N GLN A 154 -20.72 25.53 -15.30
CA GLN A 154 -20.89 26.43 -14.16
C GLN A 154 -20.25 25.81 -12.91
N ASN A 155 -19.50 26.62 -12.17
CA ASN A 155 -18.78 26.18 -10.95
C ASN A 155 -19.71 25.51 -9.94
N LYS A 156 -20.96 25.97 -9.81
CA LYS A 156 -21.93 25.39 -8.88
C LYS A 156 -22.19 23.90 -9.12
N TYR A 157 -22.26 23.45 -10.38
CA TYR A 157 -22.48 22.04 -10.70
C TYR A 157 -21.24 21.20 -10.44
N ILE A 158 -20.06 21.74 -10.75
CA ILE A 158 -18.78 21.09 -10.45
C ILE A 158 -18.64 20.89 -8.93
N ILE A 159 -18.88 21.94 -8.14
CA ILE A 159 -18.79 21.90 -6.68
C ILE A 159 -19.83 20.93 -6.12
N THR A 160 -21.09 21.02 -6.57
CA THR A 160 -22.17 20.14 -6.10
C THR A 160 -21.86 18.68 -6.40
N TRP A 161 -21.42 18.36 -7.63
CA TRP A 161 -21.03 17.00 -8.00
C TRP A 161 -19.81 16.48 -7.23
N SER A 162 -18.80 17.33 -7.03
CA SER A 162 -17.62 16.98 -6.24
C SER A 162 -18.00 16.68 -4.79
N LEU A 163 -18.89 17.48 -4.20
CA LEU A 163 -19.42 17.25 -2.86
C LEU A 163 -20.22 15.95 -2.79
N ILE A 164 -21.12 15.69 -3.75
CA ILE A 164 -21.88 14.43 -3.81
C ILE A 164 -20.93 13.24 -3.89
N CYS A 165 -19.95 13.27 -4.81
CA CYS A 165 -18.98 12.19 -4.95
C CYS A 165 -18.12 12.01 -3.70
N PHE A 166 -17.68 13.11 -3.07
CA PHE A 166 -16.96 13.06 -1.81
C PHE A 166 -17.80 12.39 -0.72
N LEU A 167 -19.06 12.81 -0.55
CA LEU A 167 -19.99 12.20 0.40
C LEU A 167 -20.26 10.72 0.11
N ALA A 168 -20.44 10.34 -1.16
CA ALA A 168 -20.69 8.96 -1.54
C ALA A 168 -19.47 8.04 -1.37
N LEU A 169 -18.24 8.56 -1.59
CA LEU A 169 -17.03 7.74 -1.68
C LEU A 169 -16.07 7.86 -0.48
N ALA A 170 -16.31 8.77 0.46
CA ALA A 170 -15.42 9.00 1.59
C ALA A 170 -15.36 7.84 2.61
N LYS A 171 -16.26 6.84 2.50
CA LYS A 171 -16.29 5.66 3.37
C LYS A 171 -16.22 6.00 4.86
N TYR A 172 -17.06 6.94 5.32
CA TYR A 172 -17.06 7.46 6.69
C TYR A 172 -17.08 6.40 7.78
N GLY A 173 -17.75 5.26 7.55
CA GLY A 173 -17.80 4.14 8.49
C GLY A 173 -16.43 3.55 8.84
N TYR A 174 -15.40 3.78 8.01
CA TYR A 174 -14.03 3.35 8.29
C TYR A 174 -13.40 4.15 9.42
N PHE A 175 -13.87 5.38 9.67
CA PHE A 175 -13.33 6.19 10.73
C PHE A 175 -13.54 5.55 12.12
N PRO A 176 -14.78 5.25 12.55
CA PRO A 176 -14.99 4.57 13.82
C PRO A 176 -14.50 3.12 13.82
N SER A 177 -14.58 2.40 12.69
CA SER A 177 -14.24 0.97 12.67
C SER A 177 -12.75 0.65 12.52
N ARG A 178 -11.93 1.54 11.95
CA ARG A 178 -10.49 1.29 11.72
C ARG A 178 -9.58 2.25 12.50
N TYR A 179 -9.93 3.54 12.56
CA TYR A 179 -9.06 4.53 13.19
C TYR A 179 -9.32 4.66 14.69
N LEU A 180 -10.55 4.42 15.15
CA LEU A 180 -10.89 4.43 16.57
C LEU A 180 -10.84 3.04 17.23
N GLU A 181 -10.52 2.00 16.46
CA GLU A 181 -10.56 0.60 16.91
C GLU A 181 -9.72 0.38 18.19
N SER A 182 -8.51 0.95 18.24
CA SER A 182 -7.55 0.74 19.35
C SER A 182 -7.53 1.82 20.42
N VAL A 183 -8.53 2.72 20.43
CA VAL A 183 -8.60 3.83 21.40
C VAL A 183 -8.71 3.33 22.85
N ASP A 184 -9.36 2.18 23.05
CA ASP A 184 -9.52 1.55 24.38
C ASP A 184 -8.18 1.14 25.01
N THR A 185 -7.16 0.79 24.20
CA THR A 185 -5.82 0.40 24.67
C THR A 185 -4.75 1.47 24.45
N TRP A 186 -5.09 2.62 23.85
CA TRP A 186 -4.14 3.66 23.46
C TRP A 186 -3.29 4.17 24.63
N LYS A 187 -3.94 4.52 25.75
CA LYS A 187 -3.23 5.04 26.94
C LYS A 187 -2.27 4.00 27.52
N ALA A 188 -2.73 2.75 27.65
CA ALA A 188 -1.91 1.67 28.18
C ALA A 188 -0.74 1.33 27.26
N THR A 189 -0.94 1.39 25.94
CA THR A 189 0.12 1.17 24.95
C THR A 189 1.18 2.27 25.04
N LYS A 190 0.78 3.55 25.15
CA LYS A 190 1.72 4.66 25.33
C LYS A 190 2.51 4.56 26.63
N GLU A 191 1.84 4.19 27.73
CA GLU A 191 2.47 3.93 29.02
C GLU A 191 3.50 2.79 28.90
N ALA A 192 3.15 1.66 28.27
CA ALA A 192 4.06 0.54 28.06
C ALA A 192 5.29 0.93 27.21
N ILE A 193 5.09 1.63 26.09
CA ILE A 193 6.18 2.12 25.24
C ILE A 193 7.15 3.01 26.03
N SER A 194 6.64 3.88 26.91
CA SER A 194 7.48 4.75 27.75
C SER A 194 8.39 4.00 28.72
N LYS A 195 8.08 2.73 29.04
CA LYS A 195 8.90 1.87 29.92
C LYS A 195 10.03 1.15 29.19
N ILE A 196 10.09 1.28 27.86
CA ILE A 196 11.17 0.75 27.02
C ILE A 196 12.27 1.81 26.95
N SER A 197 13.29 1.67 27.79
CA SER A 197 14.33 2.69 27.98
C SER A 197 15.54 2.56 27.05
N THR A 198 15.69 1.44 26.34
CA THR A 198 16.83 1.18 25.45
C THR A 198 16.38 0.82 24.03
N GLN A 199 17.30 0.93 23.07
CA GLN A 199 17.12 0.54 21.66
C GLN A 199 17.32 -0.97 21.41
N GLY A 200 17.19 -1.81 22.46
CA GLY A 200 17.32 -3.27 22.34
C GLY A 200 16.30 -3.90 21.39
N ASN A 201 16.47 -5.18 21.06
CA ASN A 201 15.61 -5.90 20.12
C ASN A 201 14.17 -6.02 20.66
N VAL A 202 13.17 -5.83 19.80
CA VAL A 202 11.75 -5.89 20.20
C VAL A 202 10.95 -6.87 19.35
N LEU A 203 10.10 -7.66 20.01
CA LEU A 203 8.96 -8.35 19.40
C LEU A 203 7.66 -7.62 19.76
N THR A 204 6.85 -7.23 18.78
CA THR A 204 5.59 -6.52 19.05
C THR A 204 4.55 -6.65 17.93
N SER A 205 3.35 -6.09 18.09
CA SER A 205 2.32 -6.10 17.07
C SER A 205 2.60 -5.10 15.94
N THR A 206 1.98 -5.34 14.77
CA THR A 206 2.13 -4.47 13.59
C THR A 206 1.72 -3.01 13.82
N TYR A 207 0.78 -2.75 14.74
CA TYR A 207 0.33 -1.39 15.07
C TYR A 207 1.29 -0.64 16.00
N ILE A 208 2.01 -1.38 16.85
CA ILE A 208 2.96 -0.79 17.80
C ILE A 208 4.34 -0.60 17.15
N ALA A 209 4.71 -1.47 16.21
CA ALA A 209 6.04 -1.49 15.62
C ALA A 209 6.55 -0.14 15.09
N PRO A 210 5.75 0.69 14.37
CA PRO A 210 6.21 1.99 13.88
C PRO A 210 6.64 2.95 14.99
N HIS A 211 6.03 2.85 16.19
CA HIS A 211 6.39 3.68 17.34
C HIS A 211 7.73 3.27 17.98
N LEU A 212 8.25 2.12 17.59
CA LEU A 212 9.49 1.54 18.07
C LEU A 212 10.50 1.35 16.92
N SER A 213 10.39 2.10 15.82
CA SER A 213 11.25 1.91 14.63
C SER A 213 12.69 2.42 14.78
N GLN A 214 13.00 3.13 15.87
CA GLN A 214 14.32 3.74 16.13
C GLN A 214 15.38 2.72 16.65
N ARG A 215 15.27 1.45 16.26
CA ARG A 215 16.12 0.34 16.74
C ARG A 215 16.44 -0.60 15.58
N ALA A 216 17.59 -1.26 15.67
CA ALA A 216 18.11 -2.08 14.58
C ALA A 216 17.26 -3.32 14.29
N ILE A 217 16.68 -3.94 15.33
CA ILE A 217 15.84 -5.14 15.19
C ILE A 217 14.49 -4.89 15.85
N ILE A 218 13.46 -4.96 15.00
CA ILE A 218 12.07 -5.03 15.40
C ILE A 218 11.40 -6.14 14.60
N LYS A 219 10.76 -7.08 15.30
CA LYS A 219 10.02 -8.17 14.67
C LYS A 219 8.56 -8.14 15.08
N LEU A 220 7.73 -8.70 14.21
CA LEU A 220 6.28 -8.72 14.36
C LEU A 220 5.83 -10.03 15.03
N ALA A 221 4.89 -9.93 15.96
CA ALA A 221 4.21 -11.07 16.55
C ALA A 221 3.14 -11.61 15.58
N GLU A 222 3.61 -12.25 14.51
CA GLU A 222 2.83 -12.80 13.41
C GLU A 222 3.00 -14.32 13.30
N ASN A 223 2.21 -14.97 12.46
CA ASN A 223 2.22 -16.43 12.26
C ASN A 223 3.65 -16.98 12.10
N GLY A 224 4.01 -17.99 12.91
CA GLY A 224 5.35 -18.60 12.97
C GLY A 224 6.26 -18.01 14.04
N SER A 225 5.95 -16.83 14.60
CA SER A 225 6.75 -16.20 15.66
C SER A 225 6.71 -16.94 17.00
N GLU A 226 5.70 -17.80 17.22
CA GLU A 226 5.60 -18.69 18.38
C GLU A 226 6.72 -19.73 18.48
N SER A 227 7.43 -19.97 17.36
CA SER A 227 8.55 -20.90 17.27
C SER A 227 9.91 -20.26 17.49
N TRP A 228 9.97 -18.92 17.61
CA TRP A 228 11.23 -18.19 17.72
C TRP A 228 11.87 -18.32 19.09
N ASP A 229 13.20 -18.23 19.14
CA ASP A 229 13.91 -18.04 20.40
C ASP A 229 13.65 -16.63 20.94
N PHE A 230 12.82 -16.53 21.98
CA PHE A 230 12.48 -15.25 22.59
C PHE A 230 13.66 -14.56 23.27
N ASN A 231 14.73 -15.29 23.62
CA ASN A 231 15.91 -14.70 24.28
C ASN A 231 16.69 -13.74 23.37
N GLN A 232 16.42 -13.73 22.06
CA GLN A 232 16.96 -12.74 21.13
C GLN A 232 16.37 -11.33 21.33
N PHE A 233 15.26 -11.21 22.06
CA PHE A 233 14.56 -9.94 22.30
C PHE A 233 14.85 -9.40 23.71
N ASN A 234 15.11 -8.10 23.80
CA ASN A 234 15.20 -7.42 25.09
C ASN A 234 13.81 -7.03 25.61
N TYR A 235 12.87 -6.77 24.71
CA TYR A 235 11.50 -6.42 25.05
C TYR A 235 10.51 -7.20 24.19
N ILE A 236 9.43 -7.66 24.80
CA ILE A 236 8.29 -8.26 24.11
C ILE A 236 7.05 -7.50 24.56
N LEU A 237 6.45 -6.75 23.62
CA LEU A 237 5.31 -5.87 23.88
C LEU A 237 4.10 -6.36 23.08
N LEU A 238 3.12 -6.93 23.77
CA LEU A 238 1.94 -7.55 23.17
C LEU A 238 0.68 -6.77 23.49
N ASN A 239 -0.23 -6.70 22.52
CA ASN A 239 -1.60 -6.19 22.70
C ASN A 239 -2.56 -7.33 22.37
N GLN A 240 -3.26 -7.84 23.38
CA GLN A 240 -4.15 -9.00 23.23
C GLN A 240 -5.53 -8.63 22.67
N ARG A 241 -5.90 -7.33 22.69
CA ARG A 241 -7.15 -6.84 22.06
C ARG A 241 -6.94 -6.49 20.59
N HIS A 242 -5.80 -5.87 20.26
CA HIS A 242 -5.46 -5.39 18.91
C HIS A 242 -4.18 -6.04 18.41
N LEU A 243 -4.33 -7.24 17.86
CA LEU A 243 -3.27 -8.21 17.59
C LEU A 243 -2.29 -7.76 16.49
N GLY A 244 -2.79 -7.05 15.47
CA GLY A 244 -2.03 -6.71 14.27
C GLY A 244 -2.36 -7.61 13.07
N ARG A 245 -1.74 -7.34 11.92
CA ARG A 245 -1.86 -8.18 10.72
C ARG A 245 -1.17 -9.52 10.93
N GLU A 246 -1.68 -10.56 10.26
CA GLU A 246 -1.11 -11.92 10.26
C GLU A 246 -0.93 -12.51 11.68
N SER A 247 -1.80 -12.14 12.61
CA SER A 247 -1.74 -12.54 14.03
C SER A 247 -3.11 -13.03 14.51
N SER A 248 -3.15 -13.90 15.53
CA SER A 248 -4.37 -14.47 16.09
C SER A 248 -4.40 -14.38 17.63
N PRO A 249 -5.58 -14.44 18.27
CA PRO A 249 -5.67 -14.47 19.73
C PRO A 249 -4.86 -15.62 20.35
N GLU A 250 -4.91 -16.80 19.72
CA GLU A 250 -4.23 -18.02 20.16
C GLU A 250 -2.70 -17.87 20.05
N LEU A 251 -2.23 -17.22 18.98
CA LEU A 251 -0.82 -16.91 18.78
C LEU A 251 -0.31 -16.00 19.90
N ILE A 252 -1.00 -14.88 20.15
CA ILE A 252 -0.58 -13.91 21.17
C ILE A 252 -0.64 -14.53 22.57
N GLU A 253 -1.65 -15.36 22.85
CA GLU A 253 -1.73 -16.11 24.11
C GLU A 253 -0.54 -17.07 24.24
N THR A 254 -0.24 -17.85 23.21
CA THR A 254 0.89 -18.79 23.19
C THR A 254 2.22 -18.09 23.44
N ILE A 255 2.47 -16.95 22.78
CA ILE A 255 3.69 -16.16 22.99
C ILE A 255 3.73 -15.64 24.43
N LYS A 256 2.62 -15.09 24.93
CA LYS A 256 2.52 -14.56 26.30
C LYS A 256 2.80 -15.64 27.33
N GLU A 257 2.25 -16.85 27.18
CA GLU A 257 2.48 -17.98 28.07
C GLU A 257 3.94 -18.44 28.03
N LYS A 258 4.51 -18.68 26.84
CA LYS A 258 5.92 -19.10 26.69
C LYS A 258 6.89 -18.09 27.28
N VAL A 259 6.67 -16.80 27.06
CA VAL A 259 7.51 -15.73 27.61
C VAL A 259 7.30 -15.60 29.12
N GLY A 260 6.07 -15.77 29.61
CA GLY A 260 5.76 -15.75 31.04
C GLY A 260 6.39 -16.89 31.83
N GLN A 261 6.56 -18.06 31.21
CA GLN A 261 7.26 -19.22 31.79
C GLN A 261 8.78 -19.14 31.64
N ASN A 262 9.29 -18.24 30.80
CA ASN A 262 10.72 -18.09 30.57
C ASN A 262 11.39 -17.30 31.71
N HIS A 263 12.27 -17.98 32.45
CA HIS A 263 13.02 -17.41 33.58
C HIS A 263 13.88 -16.19 33.22
N ASN A 264 14.22 -16.01 31.94
CA ASN A 264 14.99 -14.87 31.46
C ASN A 264 14.16 -13.59 31.32
N PHE A 265 12.83 -13.63 31.44
CA PHE A 265 11.97 -12.46 31.31
C PHE A 265 11.28 -12.11 32.63
N ASN A 266 10.97 -10.82 32.79
CA ASN A 266 10.11 -10.29 33.84
C ASN A 266 8.95 -9.51 33.20
N LEU A 267 7.74 -9.70 33.71
CA LEU A 267 6.60 -8.85 33.35
C LEU A 267 6.77 -7.48 34.02
N LYS A 268 7.04 -6.44 33.22
CA LYS A 268 7.32 -5.08 33.69
C LYS A 268 6.08 -4.18 33.69
N TYR A 269 5.11 -4.47 32.82
CA TYR A 269 3.88 -3.70 32.71
C TYR A 269 2.72 -4.58 32.25
N LYS A 270 1.56 -4.42 32.89
CA LYS A 270 0.29 -5.04 32.53
C LYS A 270 -0.87 -4.08 32.81
N LYS A 271 -1.62 -3.71 31.78
CA LYS A 271 -2.86 -2.90 31.91
C LYS A 271 -3.63 -2.93 30.59
N ASP A 272 -4.96 -2.97 30.65
CA ASP A 272 -5.86 -3.00 29.48
C ASP A 272 -5.44 -4.05 28.44
N ASP A 273 -5.03 -5.22 28.90
CA ASP A 273 -4.53 -6.34 28.09
C ASP A 273 -3.31 -6.03 27.20
N ILE A 274 -2.56 -4.98 27.57
CA ILE A 274 -1.20 -4.71 27.12
C ILE A 274 -0.22 -5.36 28.07
N TYR A 275 0.72 -6.12 27.52
CA TYR A 275 1.75 -6.82 28.28
C TYR A 275 3.14 -6.43 27.79
N LEU A 276 4.00 -5.95 28.70
CA LEU A 276 5.41 -5.71 28.42
C LEU A 276 6.28 -6.65 29.24
N PHE A 277 6.98 -7.54 28.56
CA PHE A 277 8.04 -8.34 29.13
C PHE A 277 9.40 -7.71 28.83
N THR A 278 10.28 -7.73 29.81
CA THR A 278 11.67 -7.27 29.67
C THR A 278 12.62 -8.39 30.05
N GLN A 279 13.63 -8.61 29.21
CA GLN A 279 14.68 -9.55 29.52
C GLN A 279 15.44 -9.09 30.77
N LYS A 280 15.68 -10.02 31.70
CA LYS A 280 16.55 -9.80 32.85
C LYS A 280 17.93 -9.52 32.31
N THR A 281 18.50 -8.39 32.70
CA THR A 281 19.91 -8.11 32.44
C THR A 281 20.71 -9.22 33.10
N LYS A 282 21.60 -9.90 32.35
CA LYS A 282 22.62 -10.75 32.98
C LYS A 282 23.42 -9.81 33.91
N GLN A 283 23.24 -9.98 35.21
CA GLN A 283 24.15 -9.39 36.21
C GLN A 283 25.53 -10.01 36.05
#